data_AF-A0A7X9GXT5-F1
#
_entry.id   AF-A0A7X9GXT5-F1
#
_cell.length_a   1.000
_cell.length_b   1.000
_cell.length_c   1.000
_cell.angle_alpha   90.00
_cell.angle_beta   90.00
_cell.angle_gamma   90.00
#
_symmetry.space_group_name_H-M   'P 1'
#
loop_
_entity.id
_entity.type
_entity.pdbx_description
1 polymer ?
#
loop_
_entity_poly.entity_id
_entity_poly.type
_entity_poly.pdbx_seq_one_letter_code
_entity_poly.pdbx_strand_id
1 'polypeptide(L)'
;MKYEDLTFKIPAENRHYKEDSQYVIDTIMAILDERCRQGKNKIIINTNLKLGLPLENINKIAGPMIEAWAYEVFNDIYDDVNNKYNLINVEAQERLAMTDIILQFKKENRYITGSVDVKATSEDIESSGKSPNITSFSRIRTAYVEDPDYMFIVLSIKHKVYSSKNEHTMLIDGIMEIVDYNAYDLKFISEEDISYNPALGTGQIQIKDIHYVTVVDRTAWEFCQLLDAKYLNSSKKTFEDWYEEALKWNWIKTKD
;
A
#
# COMPACT_ATOMS: atom_id res chain seq x y z
N MET A 1 16.56 25.82 -19.12
CA MET A 1 15.22 25.26 -19.36
C MET A 1 14.55 25.20 -18.01
N LYS A 2 13.30 25.61 -17.88
CA LYS A 2 12.54 25.52 -16.63
C LYS A 2 11.48 24.44 -16.73
N TYR A 3 10.94 24.01 -15.61
CA TYR A 3 9.89 22.99 -15.54
C TYR A 3 8.68 23.37 -16.40
N GLU A 4 8.31 24.65 -16.40
CA GLU A 4 7.16 25.19 -17.15
C GLU A 4 7.39 25.23 -18.66
N ASP A 5 8.64 25.14 -19.11
CA ASP A 5 8.99 25.14 -20.55
C ASP A 5 8.88 23.74 -21.18
N LEU A 6 8.64 22.71 -20.37
CA LEU A 6 8.66 21.32 -20.80
C LEU A 6 7.34 20.89 -21.45
N THR A 7 7.44 20.02 -22.46
CA THR A 7 6.27 19.37 -23.04
C THR A 7 6.06 18.00 -22.39
N PHE A 8 5.09 17.88 -21.49
CA PHE A 8 4.83 16.65 -20.75
C PHE A 8 4.06 15.61 -21.57
N LYS A 9 4.27 14.33 -21.23
CA LYS A 9 3.28 13.28 -21.50
C LYS A 9 2.24 13.34 -20.40
N ILE A 10 1.02 13.76 -20.76
CA ILE A 10 -0.07 13.94 -19.82
C ILE A 10 -0.85 12.62 -19.74
N PRO A 11 -0.85 11.91 -18.60
CA PRO A 11 -1.64 10.71 -18.41
C PRO A 11 -3.14 11.05 -18.38
N ALA A 12 -3.94 10.24 -19.06
CA ALA A 12 -5.39 10.39 -19.14
C ALA A 12 -6.04 9.09 -18.67
N GLU A 13 -6.57 9.11 -17.45
CA GLU A 13 -7.24 7.98 -16.82
C GLU A 13 -8.65 7.75 -17.38
N ASN A 14 -9.15 6.55 -17.19
CA ASN A 14 -10.51 6.20 -17.51
C ASN A 14 -11.50 6.99 -16.64
N ARG A 15 -12.61 7.40 -17.23
CA ARG A 15 -13.72 8.08 -16.52
C ARG A 15 -14.27 7.29 -15.31
N HIS A 16 -14.08 5.97 -15.30
CA HIS A 16 -14.52 5.08 -14.23
C HIS A 16 -13.49 4.90 -13.12
N TYR A 17 -12.27 5.44 -13.25
CA TYR A 17 -11.17 5.20 -12.31
C TYR A 17 -11.62 5.39 -10.86
N LYS A 18 -12.23 6.54 -10.54
CA LYS A 18 -12.60 6.87 -9.16
C LYS A 18 -13.58 5.85 -8.58
N GLU A 19 -14.57 5.45 -9.37
CA GLU A 19 -15.58 4.47 -8.99
C GLU A 19 -14.98 3.06 -8.83
N ASP A 20 -14.04 2.70 -9.69
CA ASP A 20 -13.39 1.41 -9.68
C ASP A 20 -12.37 1.28 -8.53
N SER A 21 -11.63 2.36 -8.25
CA SER A 21 -10.75 2.48 -7.09
C SER A 21 -11.54 2.38 -5.77
N GLN A 22 -12.66 3.11 -5.66
CA GLN A 22 -13.54 2.99 -4.50
C GLN A 22 -14.10 1.58 -4.34
N TYR A 23 -14.50 0.92 -5.44
CA TYR A 23 -14.97 -0.46 -5.42
C TYR A 23 -13.91 -1.42 -4.86
N VAL A 24 -12.65 -1.27 -5.25
CA VAL A 24 -11.54 -2.09 -4.73
C VAL A 24 -11.36 -1.86 -3.23
N ILE A 25 -11.32 -0.60 -2.79
CA ILE A 25 -11.18 -0.24 -1.37
C ILE A 25 -12.33 -0.81 -0.54
N ASP A 26 -13.58 -0.57 -0.95
CA ASP A 26 -14.77 -1.05 -0.24
C ASP A 26 -14.79 -2.58 -0.15
N THR A 27 -14.36 -3.26 -1.22
CA THR A 27 -14.29 -4.72 -1.24
C THR A 27 -13.22 -5.26 -0.29
N ILE A 28 -12.03 -4.65 -0.26
CA ILE A 28 -10.97 -4.98 0.71
C ILE A 28 -11.50 -4.82 2.14
N MET A 29 -12.12 -3.68 2.44
CA MET A 29 -12.66 -3.39 3.77
C MET A 29 -13.74 -4.41 4.16
N ALA A 30 -14.67 -4.73 3.26
CA ALA A 30 -15.73 -5.70 3.51
C ALA A 30 -15.20 -7.13 3.78
N ILE A 31 -14.13 -7.54 3.08
CA ILE A 31 -13.46 -8.82 3.31
C ILE A 31 -12.86 -8.86 4.73
N LEU A 32 -12.15 -7.80 5.13
CA LEU A 32 -11.52 -7.71 6.46
C LEU A 32 -12.57 -7.62 7.58
N ASP A 33 -13.67 -6.88 7.37
CA ASP A 33 -14.81 -6.82 8.29
C ASP A 33 -15.43 -8.20 8.54
N GLU A 34 -15.61 -8.98 7.48
CA GLU A 34 -16.13 -10.35 7.59
C GLU A 34 -15.17 -11.24 8.40
N ARG A 35 -13.86 -11.13 8.19
CA ARG A 35 -12.85 -11.88 8.97
C ARG A 35 -12.89 -11.55 10.45
N CYS A 36 -12.97 -10.26 10.78
CA CYS A 36 -13.07 -9.78 12.15
C CYS A 36 -14.37 -10.24 12.82
N ARG A 37 -15.52 -10.13 12.13
CA ARG A 37 -16.80 -10.64 12.63
C ARG A 37 -16.81 -12.14 12.89
N GLN A 38 -16.04 -12.92 12.11
CA GLN A 38 -15.89 -14.36 12.29
C GLN A 38 -14.85 -14.74 13.37
N GLY A 39 -14.17 -13.77 13.98
CA GLY A 39 -13.08 -14.01 14.94
C GLY A 39 -11.83 -14.62 14.31
N LYS A 40 -11.66 -14.48 12.99
CA LYS A 40 -10.51 -14.98 12.21
C LYS A 40 -9.44 -13.91 11.97
N ASN A 41 -9.37 -12.93 12.87
CA ASN A 41 -8.46 -11.78 12.83
C ASN A 41 -7.20 -12.00 13.69
N LYS A 42 -6.74 -13.25 13.83
CA LYS A 42 -5.63 -13.62 14.71
C LYS A 42 -4.65 -14.51 13.97
N ILE A 43 -3.36 -14.20 14.14
CA ILE A 43 -2.25 -15.06 13.77
C ILE A 43 -1.76 -15.70 15.07
N ILE A 44 -1.81 -17.03 15.14
CA ILE A 44 -1.31 -17.81 16.27
C ILE A 44 0.11 -18.25 15.95
N ILE A 45 1.05 -17.89 16.82
CA ILE A 45 2.45 -18.21 16.65
C ILE A 45 2.88 -19.17 17.76
N ASN A 46 2.93 -20.46 17.41
CA ASN A 46 3.39 -21.50 18.32
C ASN A 46 4.91 -21.60 18.27
N THR A 47 5.54 -21.75 19.44
CA THR A 47 6.97 -22.05 19.54
C THR A 47 7.21 -23.17 20.52
N ASN A 48 8.37 -23.80 20.44
CA ASN A 48 8.84 -24.75 21.45
C ASN A 48 9.51 -24.07 22.66
N LEU A 49 9.50 -22.74 22.73
CA LEU A 49 10.04 -22.00 23.86
C LEU A 49 9.05 -22.05 25.03
N LYS A 50 9.52 -22.49 26.20
CA LYS A 50 8.69 -22.57 27.41
C LYS A 50 8.07 -21.23 27.80
N LEU A 51 8.75 -20.13 27.51
CA LEU A 51 8.30 -18.76 27.80
C LEU A 51 7.64 -18.06 26.60
N GLY A 52 7.50 -18.76 25.47
CA GLY A 52 6.93 -18.21 24.23
C GLY A 52 7.91 -17.32 23.47
N LEU A 53 7.37 -16.58 22.49
CA LEU A 53 8.14 -15.61 21.72
C LEU A 53 8.54 -14.40 22.56
N PRO A 54 9.74 -13.83 22.36
CA PRO A 54 10.11 -12.54 22.94
C PRO A 54 9.28 -11.43 22.28
N LEU A 55 8.19 -11.04 22.94
CA LEU A 55 7.22 -10.06 22.40
C LEU A 55 7.86 -8.68 22.18
N GLU A 56 8.91 -8.35 22.93
CA GLU A 56 9.64 -7.08 22.79
C GLU A 56 10.35 -6.92 21.44
N ASN A 57 10.53 -8.02 20.69
CA ASN A 57 11.13 -8.02 19.35
C ASN A 57 10.12 -8.36 18.24
N ILE A 58 8.83 -8.49 18.55
CA ILE A 58 7.81 -8.92 17.59
C ILE A 58 7.69 -7.96 16.40
N ASN A 59 7.97 -6.68 16.62
CA ASN A 59 7.95 -5.64 15.59
C ASN A 59 8.90 -5.94 14.41
N LYS A 60 9.96 -6.75 14.61
CA LYS A 60 10.88 -7.16 13.54
C LYS A 60 10.28 -8.18 12.57
N ILE A 61 9.26 -8.91 12.99
CA ILE A 61 8.57 -9.93 12.19
C ILE A 61 7.11 -9.57 11.88
N ALA A 62 6.56 -8.56 12.56
CA ALA A 62 5.16 -8.16 12.40
C ALA A 62 4.80 -7.75 10.97
N GLY A 63 5.63 -6.94 10.30
CA GLY A 63 5.41 -6.56 8.89
C GLY A 63 5.21 -7.78 7.98
N PRO A 64 6.23 -8.65 7.84
CA PRO A 64 6.12 -9.86 7.03
C PRO A 64 4.97 -10.80 7.42
N MET A 65 4.63 -10.91 8.71
CA MET A 65 3.52 -11.76 9.17
C MET A 65 2.15 -11.19 8.78
N ILE A 66 1.98 -9.87 8.90
CA ILE A 66 0.73 -9.19 8.52
C ILE A 66 0.57 -9.18 6.99
N GLU A 67 1.64 -8.98 6.23
CA GLU A 67 1.65 -9.11 4.77
C GLU A 67 1.20 -10.52 4.34
N ALA A 68 1.80 -11.56 4.94
CA ALA A 68 1.41 -12.95 4.67
C ALA A 68 -0.04 -13.24 5.06
N TRP A 69 -0.49 -12.76 6.22
CA TRP A 69 -1.87 -12.93 6.66
C TRP A 69 -2.88 -12.23 5.74
N ALA A 70 -2.58 -11.02 5.28
CA ALA A 70 -3.43 -10.31 4.32
C ALA A 70 -3.55 -11.09 3.01
N TYR A 71 -2.44 -11.63 2.51
CA TYR A 71 -2.44 -12.50 1.34
C TYR A 71 -3.30 -13.75 1.54
N GLU A 72 -3.13 -14.49 2.65
CA GLU A 72 -3.95 -15.66 2.97
C GLU A 72 -5.45 -15.32 3.05
N VAL A 73 -5.80 -14.17 3.64
CA VAL A 73 -7.18 -13.71 3.73
C VAL A 73 -7.81 -13.55 2.35
N PHE A 74 -7.10 -12.93 1.40
CA PHE A 74 -7.60 -12.75 0.03
C PHE A 74 -7.58 -14.06 -0.75
N ASN A 75 -6.55 -14.89 -0.57
CA ASN A 75 -6.44 -16.18 -1.25
C ASN A 75 -7.58 -17.13 -0.88
N ASP A 76 -7.94 -17.21 0.41
CA ASP A 76 -9.11 -17.96 0.87
C ASP A 76 -10.43 -17.50 0.20
N ILE A 77 -10.56 -16.20 -0.12
CA ILE A 77 -11.73 -15.67 -0.85
C ILE A 77 -11.69 -16.13 -2.31
N TYR A 78 -10.52 -16.08 -2.93
CA TYR A 78 -10.32 -16.55 -4.30
C TYR A 78 -10.58 -18.06 -4.45
N ASP A 79 -10.16 -18.86 -3.47
CA ASP A 79 -10.40 -20.32 -3.45
C ASP A 79 -11.89 -20.68 -3.32
N ASP A 80 -12.73 -19.77 -2.83
CA ASP A 80 -14.19 -19.92 -2.86
C ASP A 80 -14.75 -19.60 -4.25
N VAL A 81 -15.12 -20.65 -4.98
CA VAL A 81 -15.73 -20.58 -6.32
C VAL A 81 -17.04 -19.79 -6.37
N ASN A 82 -17.69 -19.58 -5.21
CA ASN A 82 -18.92 -18.80 -5.08
C ASN A 82 -18.69 -17.47 -4.37
N ASN A 83 -17.45 -16.97 -4.30
CA ASN A 83 -17.16 -15.76 -3.56
C ASN A 83 -17.99 -14.57 -4.05
N LYS A 84 -18.67 -13.92 -3.09
CA LYS A 84 -19.59 -12.80 -3.36
C LYS A 84 -18.90 -11.51 -3.82
N TYR A 85 -17.57 -11.46 -3.77
CA TYR A 85 -16.76 -10.28 -4.04
C TYR A 85 -16.29 -10.20 -5.50
N ASN A 86 -16.55 -11.25 -6.30
CA ASN A 86 -16.04 -11.40 -7.66
C ASN A 86 -14.51 -11.21 -7.74
N LEU A 87 -13.79 -11.65 -6.70
CA LEU A 87 -12.34 -11.70 -6.69
C LEU A 87 -11.92 -12.90 -7.54
N ILE A 88 -11.22 -12.63 -8.64
CA ILE A 88 -10.90 -13.62 -9.67
C ILE A 88 -9.41 -13.91 -9.80
N ASN A 89 -8.55 -13.13 -9.15
CA ASN A 89 -7.12 -13.40 -9.07
C ASN A 89 -6.54 -12.76 -7.81
N VAL A 90 -5.62 -13.47 -7.18
CA VAL A 90 -4.80 -13.00 -6.05
C VAL A 90 -3.38 -13.45 -6.32
N GLU A 91 -2.44 -12.52 -6.31
CA GLU A 91 -1.04 -12.81 -6.62
C GLU A 91 -0.12 -12.12 -5.62
N ALA A 92 0.69 -12.90 -4.91
CA ALA A 92 1.79 -12.38 -4.10
C ALA A 92 2.92 -11.94 -5.02
N GLN A 93 3.47 -10.75 -4.77
CA GLN A 93 4.55 -10.19 -5.57
C GLN A 93 5.93 -10.54 -5.01
N GLU A 94 6.93 -10.56 -5.90
CA GLU A 94 8.31 -10.84 -5.52
C GLU A 94 8.95 -9.71 -4.69
N ARG A 95 10.05 -10.03 -4.00
CA ARG A 95 10.85 -9.05 -3.27
C ARG A 95 11.30 -7.93 -4.23
N LEU A 96 11.15 -6.67 -3.79
CA LEU A 96 11.41 -5.43 -4.56
C LEU A 96 10.30 -5.04 -5.57
N ALA A 97 9.21 -5.79 -5.66
CA ALA A 97 8.02 -5.35 -6.38
C ALA A 97 7.50 -4.01 -5.83
N MET A 98 6.58 -3.38 -6.58
CA MET A 98 6.05 -2.07 -6.20
C MET A 98 5.08 -2.16 -5.02
N THR A 99 4.37 -3.28 -4.93
CA THR A 99 3.34 -3.60 -3.96
C THR A 99 3.45 -5.07 -3.57
N ASP A 100 2.79 -5.49 -2.49
CA ASP A 100 2.91 -6.84 -1.95
C ASP A 100 1.94 -7.82 -2.62
N ILE A 101 0.73 -7.36 -2.96
CA ILE A 101 -0.35 -8.21 -3.47
C ILE A 101 -1.01 -7.55 -4.68
N ILE A 102 -1.32 -8.32 -5.71
CA ILE A 102 -2.21 -7.91 -6.80
C ILE A 102 -3.56 -8.59 -6.60
N LEU A 103 -4.63 -7.79 -6.57
CA LEU A 103 -6.01 -8.26 -6.53
C LEU A 103 -6.70 -7.91 -7.85
N GLN A 104 -7.35 -8.87 -8.50
CA GLN A 104 -8.20 -8.60 -9.66
C GLN A 104 -9.63 -8.97 -9.40
N PHE A 105 -10.53 -8.05 -9.74
CA PHE A 105 -11.96 -8.21 -9.58
C PHE A 105 -12.65 -8.16 -10.93
N LYS A 106 -13.72 -8.93 -11.06
CA LYS A 106 -14.66 -8.80 -12.18
C LYS A 106 -15.82 -7.90 -11.76
N LYS A 107 -15.95 -6.72 -12.37
CA LYS A 107 -17.07 -5.79 -12.16
C LYS A 107 -17.83 -5.65 -13.48
N GLU A 108 -19.04 -6.20 -13.52
CA GLU A 108 -19.84 -6.30 -14.74
C GLU A 108 -19.07 -6.98 -15.89
N ASN A 109 -18.79 -6.25 -16.98
CA ASN A 109 -18.03 -6.72 -18.15
C ASN A 109 -16.58 -6.23 -18.16
N ARG A 110 -16.07 -5.71 -17.03
CA ARG A 110 -14.72 -5.14 -16.91
C ARG A 110 -13.92 -5.86 -15.82
N TYR A 111 -12.61 -5.79 -15.95
CA TYR A 111 -11.65 -6.29 -14.98
C TYR A 111 -10.94 -5.11 -14.33
N ILE A 112 -10.88 -5.13 -13.00
CA ILE A 112 -10.28 -4.06 -12.20
C ILE A 112 -9.13 -4.67 -11.40
N THR A 113 -7.98 -4.02 -11.44
CA THR A 113 -6.78 -4.48 -10.75
C THR A 113 -6.39 -3.48 -9.68
N GLY A 114 -6.32 -3.93 -8.43
CA GLY A 114 -5.73 -3.18 -7.33
C GLY A 114 -4.35 -3.73 -6.98
N SER A 115 -3.34 -2.85 -6.98
CA SER A 115 -2.00 -3.17 -6.49
C SER A 115 -1.89 -2.75 -5.03
N VAL A 116 -1.85 -3.71 -4.12
CA VAL A 116 -1.98 -3.49 -2.67
C VAL A 116 -0.62 -3.57 -1.97
N ASP A 117 -0.22 -2.46 -1.37
CA ASP A 117 0.93 -2.33 -0.47
C ASP A 117 0.43 -2.41 0.98
N VAL A 118 0.79 -3.48 1.68
CA VAL A 118 0.37 -3.74 3.05
C VAL A 118 1.35 -3.07 4.01
N LYS A 119 0.81 -2.40 5.04
CA LYS A 119 1.61 -1.71 6.05
C LYS A 119 1.11 -2.07 7.44
N ALA A 120 1.95 -2.83 8.15
CA ALA A 120 1.69 -3.19 9.53
C ALA A 120 2.01 -2.03 10.48
N THR A 121 1.06 -1.71 11.36
CA THR A 121 1.23 -0.76 12.47
C THR A 121 0.93 -1.44 13.79
N SER A 122 1.68 -1.12 14.83
CA SER A 122 1.49 -1.67 16.17
C SER A 122 0.65 -0.71 17.00
N GLU A 123 -0.42 -1.22 17.61
CA GLU A 123 -1.25 -0.47 18.57
C GLU A 123 -0.47 -0.11 19.84
N ASP A 124 0.52 -0.93 20.20
CA ASP A 124 1.31 -0.77 21.42
C ASP A 124 2.45 0.28 21.29
N ILE A 125 2.67 0.83 20.09
CA ILE A 125 3.76 1.77 19.79
C ILE A 125 3.19 3.05 19.17
N GLU A 126 3.19 4.15 19.93
CA GLU A 126 2.61 5.45 19.52
C GLU A 126 3.20 6.01 18.20
N SER A 127 4.50 5.79 17.96
CA SER A 127 5.17 6.23 16.73
C SER A 127 4.99 5.27 15.54
N SER A 128 4.32 4.13 15.73
CA SER A 128 4.09 3.16 14.66
C SER A 128 3.21 3.75 13.58
N GLY A 129 3.57 3.52 12.32
CA GLY A 129 2.83 4.06 11.18
C GLY A 129 3.08 5.54 10.87
N LYS A 130 3.97 6.22 11.62
CA LYS A 130 4.38 7.60 11.30
C LYS A 130 5.46 7.64 10.22
N SER A 131 5.20 8.41 9.16
CA SER A 131 6.13 8.63 8.03
C SER A 131 6.73 7.36 7.38
N PRO A 132 6.01 6.21 7.26
CA PRO A 132 6.59 5.06 6.57
C PRO A 132 6.88 5.39 5.10
N ASN A 133 7.95 4.80 4.59
CA ASN A 133 8.23 4.80 3.15
C ASN A 133 7.25 3.85 2.45
N ILE A 134 6.69 4.32 1.34
CA ILE A 134 5.74 3.56 0.51
C ILE A 134 6.47 3.02 -0.71
N THR A 135 6.92 3.91 -1.59
CA THR A 135 7.56 3.56 -2.85
C THR A 135 8.52 4.67 -3.28
N SER A 136 9.41 4.39 -4.23
CA SER A 136 10.33 5.43 -4.72
C SER A 136 9.61 6.39 -5.66
N PHE A 137 10.03 7.66 -5.63
CA PHE A 137 9.45 8.73 -6.43
C PHE A 137 9.36 8.35 -7.91
N SER A 138 10.49 7.98 -8.53
CA SER A 138 10.50 7.69 -9.97
C SER A 138 9.67 6.47 -10.34
N ARG A 139 9.58 5.46 -9.46
CA ARG A 139 8.77 4.26 -9.75
C ARG A 139 7.30 4.61 -9.84
N ILE A 140 6.76 5.24 -8.80
CA ILE A 140 5.33 5.57 -8.78
C ILE A 140 4.97 6.65 -9.79
N ARG A 141 5.86 7.65 -9.97
CA ARG A 141 5.69 8.71 -10.96
C ARG A 141 5.68 8.17 -12.39
N THR A 142 6.44 7.11 -12.66
CA THR A 142 6.46 6.42 -13.96
C THR A 142 5.23 5.53 -14.13
N ALA A 143 4.82 4.79 -13.10
CA ALA A 143 3.65 3.91 -13.16
C ALA A 143 2.40 4.66 -13.64
N TYR A 144 2.12 5.86 -13.09
CA TYR A 144 0.97 6.67 -13.52
C TYR A 144 1.12 7.34 -14.89
N VAL A 145 2.33 7.42 -15.45
CA VAL A 145 2.55 7.89 -16.83
C VAL A 145 2.35 6.76 -17.83
N GLU A 146 2.81 5.55 -17.49
CA GLU A 146 2.71 4.36 -18.33
C GLU A 146 1.28 3.79 -18.32
N ASP A 147 0.67 3.74 -17.15
CA ASP A 147 -0.69 3.29 -16.93
C ASP A 147 -1.45 4.31 -16.06
N PRO A 148 -2.23 5.22 -16.67
CA PRO A 148 -3.00 6.22 -15.93
C PRO A 148 -4.12 5.60 -15.09
N ASP A 149 -4.48 4.33 -15.33
CA ASP A 149 -5.47 3.57 -14.58
C ASP A 149 -4.85 2.71 -13.46
N TYR A 150 -3.54 2.83 -13.23
CA TYR A 150 -2.85 2.10 -12.16
C TYR A 150 -3.40 2.49 -10.78
N MET A 151 -3.92 1.49 -10.03
CA MET A 151 -4.45 1.69 -8.67
C MET A 151 -3.44 1.20 -7.64
N PHE A 152 -2.70 2.13 -7.04
CA PHE A 152 -1.84 1.84 -5.90
C PHE A 152 -2.65 1.97 -4.62
N ILE A 153 -3.05 0.84 -4.04
CA ILE A 153 -3.81 0.77 -2.80
C ILE A 153 -2.84 0.57 -1.62
N VAL A 154 -2.88 1.48 -0.66
CA VAL A 154 -2.22 1.32 0.63
C VAL A 154 -3.21 0.65 1.58
N LEU A 155 -2.86 -0.52 2.10
CA LEU A 155 -3.63 -1.24 3.13
C LEU A 155 -2.88 -1.15 4.47
N SER A 156 -3.33 -0.26 5.34
CA SER A 156 -2.83 -0.14 6.70
C SER A 156 -3.54 -1.14 7.61
N ILE A 157 -2.80 -2.03 8.25
CA ILE A 157 -3.33 -3.01 9.22
C ILE A 157 -2.68 -2.76 10.56
N LYS A 158 -3.51 -2.52 11.57
CA LYS A 158 -3.09 -2.29 12.94
C LYS A 158 -3.25 -3.57 13.76
N HIS A 159 -2.21 -3.92 14.50
CA HIS A 159 -2.19 -5.14 15.31
C HIS A 159 -1.77 -4.86 16.75
N LYS A 160 -2.27 -5.69 17.66
CA LYS A 160 -1.77 -5.83 19.04
C LYS A 160 -1.16 -7.21 19.21
N VAL A 161 -0.18 -7.32 20.11
CA VAL A 161 0.46 -8.62 20.38
C VAL A 161 0.38 -8.97 21.87
N TYR A 162 -0.01 -10.20 22.15
CA TYR A 162 -0.04 -10.72 23.51
C TYR A 162 0.21 -12.23 23.54
N SER A 163 0.43 -12.77 24.73
CA SER A 163 0.69 -14.20 24.91
C SER A 163 -0.46 -14.88 25.65
N SER A 164 -0.71 -16.14 25.32
CA SER A 164 -1.67 -16.99 26.03
C SER A 164 -1.08 -18.37 26.29
N LYS A 165 -1.45 -19.00 27.42
CA LYS A 165 -1.03 -20.37 27.71
C LYS A 165 -1.88 -21.34 26.89
N ASN A 166 -1.23 -22.22 26.15
CA ASN A 166 -1.88 -23.30 25.43
C ASN A 166 -2.22 -24.44 26.39
N GLU A 167 -3.50 -24.79 26.51
CA GLU A 167 -3.95 -25.81 27.46
C GLU A 167 -3.55 -27.24 27.06
N HIS A 168 -3.31 -27.48 25.77
CA HIS A 168 -2.93 -28.80 25.26
C HIS A 168 -1.43 -29.06 25.36
N THR A 169 -0.62 -28.07 24.96
CA THR A 169 0.86 -28.22 24.95
C THR A 169 1.52 -27.74 26.24
N MET A 170 0.80 -26.98 27.06
CA MET A 170 1.30 -26.28 28.26
C MET A 170 2.40 -25.25 27.98
N LEU A 171 2.63 -24.92 26.71
CA LEU A 171 3.53 -23.86 26.25
C LEU A 171 2.81 -22.52 26.15
N ILE A 172 3.56 -21.47 25.83
CA ILE A 172 3.02 -20.11 25.64
C ILE A 172 2.96 -19.82 24.14
N ASP A 173 1.76 -19.51 23.65
CA ASP A 173 1.50 -19.08 22.29
C ASP A 173 1.58 -17.56 22.20
N GLY A 174 2.24 -17.06 21.16
CA GLY A 174 2.13 -15.66 20.75
C GLY A 174 0.87 -15.47 19.92
N ILE A 175 0.12 -14.41 20.20
CA ILE A 175 -1.08 -14.03 19.45
C ILE A 175 -0.86 -12.62 18.91
N MET A 176 -0.91 -12.50 17.59
CA MET A 176 -0.99 -11.22 16.90
C MET A 176 -2.43 -11.03 16.41
N GLU A 177 -3.13 -10.08 16.99
CA GLU A 177 -4.54 -9.81 16.69
C GLU A 177 -4.64 -8.51 15.89
N ILE A 178 -5.29 -8.57 14.74
CA ILE A 178 -5.67 -7.39 13.97
C ILE A 178 -6.79 -6.68 14.72
N VAL A 179 -6.59 -5.40 15.02
CA VAL A 179 -7.52 -4.57 15.83
C VAL A 179 -8.15 -3.43 15.06
N ASP A 180 -7.51 -2.97 13.99
CA ASP A 180 -8.02 -1.92 13.11
C ASP A 180 -7.37 -2.06 11.73
N TYR A 181 -8.00 -1.51 10.70
CA TYR A 181 -7.46 -1.47 9.35
C TYR A 181 -8.09 -0.35 8.54
N ASN A 182 -7.35 0.14 7.56
CA ASN A 182 -7.84 1.12 6.62
C ASN A 182 -7.17 0.96 5.25
N ALA A 183 -7.88 1.32 4.19
CA ALA A 183 -7.40 1.19 2.83
C ALA A 183 -7.64 2.49 2.05
N TYR A 184 -6.63 2.89 1.28
CA TYR A 184 -6.64 4.14 0.52
C TYR A 184 -5.98 3.96 -0.83
N ASP A 185 -6.48 4.66 -1.85
CA ASP A 185 -5.72 4.85 -3.07
C ASP A 185 -4.70 5.97 -2.85
N LEU A 186 -3.42 5.66 -3.06
CA LEU A 186 -2.32 6.61 -2.90
C LEU A 186 -2.55 7.88 -3.74
N LYS A 187 -3.19 7.76 -4.90
CA LYS A 187 -3.51 8.91 -5.75
C LYS A 187 -4.40 9.92 -5.02
N PHE A 188 -5.34 9.47 -4.20
CA PHE A 188 -6.29 10.37 -3.55
C PHE A 188 -5.83 10.89 -2.19
N ILE A 189 -4.66 10.49 -1.68
CA ILE A 189 -4.17 11.02 -0.40
C ILE A 189 -3.83 12.51 -0.54
N SER A 190 -4.23 13.29 0.45
CA SER A 190 -4.04 14.74 0.48
C SER A 190 -2.57 15.15 0.39
N GLU A 191 -2.31 16.35 -0.13
CA GLU A 191 -0.97 16.91 -0.16
C GLU A 191 -0.35 17.04 1.25
N GLU A 192 -1.17 17.31 2.26
CA GLU A 192 -0.73 17.50 3.65
C GLU A 192 -0.25 16.21 4.31
N ASP A 193 -0.79 15.07 3.84
CA ASP A 193 -0.47 13.73 4.34
C ASP A 193 0.63 13.04 3.52
N ILE A 194 0.96 13.54 2.33
CA ILE A 194 2.08 13.06 1.51
C ILE A 194 3.34 13.90 1.76
N SER A 195 4.44 13.21 2.10
CA SER A 195 5.78 13.79 2.18
C SER A 195 6.78 13.07 1.27
N TYR A 196 7.90 13.73 0.99
CA TYR A 196 8.98 13.17 0.18
C TYR A 196 10.28 13.13 1.00
N ASN A 197 10.89 11.95 1.04
CA ASN A 197 12.17 11.71 1.70
C ASN A 197 13.30 11.52 0.66
N PRO A 198 14.24 12.47 0.54
CA PRO A 198 15.31 12.40 -0.47
C PRO A 198 16.46 11.42 -0.13
N ALA A 199 16.43 10.72 1.00
CA ALA A 199 17.61 10.03 1.55
C ALA A 199 18.17 8.89 0.69
N LEU A 200 17.37 8.26 -0.17
CA LEU A 200 17.77 7.06 -0.93
C LEU A 200 17.39 7.17 -2.41
N GLY A 201 18.36 6.99 -3.31
CA GLY A 201 18.15 6.96 -4.75
C GLY A 201 17.40 8.20 -5.27
N THR A 202 16.26 7.97 -5.92
CA THR A 202 15.38 9.04 -6.42
C THR A 202 14.47 9.63 -5.34
N GLY A 203 14.66 9.21 -4.09
CA GLY A 203 13.83 9.54 -2.95
C GLY A 203 12.59 8.65 -2.85
N GLN A 204 11.91 8.73 -1.70
CA GLN A 204 10.77 7.90 -1.37
C GLN A 204 9.57 8.75 -0.99
N ILE A 205 8.40 8.32 -1.45
CA ILE A 205 7.13 8.85 -0.99
C ILE A 205 6.84 8.28 0.40
N GLN A 206 6.45 9.15 1.31
CA GLN A 206 6.07 8.83 2.67
C GLN A 206 4.65 9.33 2.94
N ILE A 207 3.95 8.63 3.82
CA ILE A 207 2.65 9.06 4.33
C ILE A 207 2.82 9.45 5.80
N LYS A 208 2.36 10.64 6.19
CA LYS A 208 2.56 11.20 7.54
C LYS A 208 2.04 10.27 8.64
N ASP A 209 0.82 9.77 8.47
CA ASP A 209 0.22 8.73 9.29
C ASP A 209 -0.47 7.75 8.36
N ILE A 210 0.09 6.55 8.23
CA ILE A 210 -0.38 5.55 7.28
C ILE A 210 -1.80 5.07 7.55
N HIS A 211 -2.26 5.22 8.80
CA HIS A 211 -3.53 4.68 9.23
C HIS A 211 -4.65 5.71 9.11
N TYR A 212 -4.34 7.01 9.21
CA TYR A 212 -5.30 8.10 9.13
C TYR A 212 -4.84 9.19 8.16
N VAL A 213 -5.49 9.25 7.00
CA VAL A 213 -5.22 10.27 5.97
C VAL A 213 -6.50 10.96 5.52
N THR A 214 -6.35 12.16 4.99
CA THR A 214 -7.41 12.86 4.28
C THR A 214 -7.37 12.47 2.81
N VAL A 215 -8.53 12.17 2.23
CA VAL A 215 -8.67 11.88 0.79
C VAL A 215 -9.23 13.08 0.03
N VAL A 216 -8.69 13.35 -1.16
CA VAL A 216 -9.06 14.43 -2.06
C VAL A 216 -9.16 13.92 -3.49
N ASP A 217 -10.08 14.47 -4.26
CA ASP A 217 -10.23 14.14 -5.67
C ASP A 217 -9.07 14.73 -6.47
N ARG A 218 -8.42 13.88 -7.29
CA ARG A 218 -7.43 14.32 -8.29
C ARG A 218 -7.27 13.32 -9.42
N THR A 219 -6.93 13.81 -10.59
CA THR A 219 -6.55 13.02 -11.76
C THR A 219 -5.13 12.45 -11.62
N ALA A 220 -4.80 11.43 -12.42
CA ALA A 220 -3.44 10.90 -12.55
C ALA A 220 -2.43 12.00 -12.88
N TRP A 221 -2.78 12.95 -13.74
CA TRP A 221 -1.88 14.06 -14.08
C TRP A 221 -1.64 15.00 -12.91
N GLU A 222 -2.70 15.40 -12.21
CA GLU A 222 -2.56 16.22 -11.01
C GLU A 222 -1.71 15.48 -9.96
N PHE A 223 -1.85 14.17 -9.81
CA PHE A 223 -1.00 13.38 -8.91
C PHE A 223 0.46 13.38 -9.33
N CYS A 224 0.76 13.19 -10.62
CA CYS A 224 2.13 13.36 -11.14
C CYS A 224 2.71 14.73 -10.80
N GLN A 225 1.93 15.81 -10.96
CA GLN A 225 2.37 17.17 -10.63
C GLN A 225 2.62 17.37 -9.13
N LEU A 226 1.80 16.76 -8.26
CA LEU A 226 2.04 16.76 -6.82
C LEU A 226 3.36 16.08 -6.47
N LEU A 227 3.62 14.90 -7.04
CA LEU A 227 4.87 14.19 -6.83
C LEU A 227 6.07 15.04 -7.28
N ASP A 228 5.98 15.67 -8.46
CA ASP A 228 7.02 16.55 -8.99
C ASP A 228 7.26 17.75 -8.06
N ALA A 229 6.20 18.39 -7.57
CA ALA A 229 6.29 19.50 -6.63
C ALA A 229 6.97 19.08 -5.32
N LYS A 230 6.61 17.92 -4.75
CA LYS A 230 7.25 17.39 -3.54
C LYS A 230 8.74 17.08 -3.76
N TYR A 231 9.10 16.56 -4.93
CA TYR A 231 10.49 16.30 -5.29
C TYR A 231 11.29 17.61 -5.44
N LEU A 232 10.78 18.57 -6.22
CA LEU A 232 11.46 19.83 -6.53
C LEU A 232 11.54 20.78 -5.33
N ASN A 233 10.60 20.70 -4.38
CA ASN A 233 10.64 21.46 -3.14
C ASN A 233 11.64 20.91 -2.11
N SER A 234 12.22 19.73 -2.33
CA SER A 234 13.25 19.20 -1.45
C SER A 234 14.58 19.93 -1.67
N SER A 235 15.16 20.45 -0.58
CA SER A 235 16.47 21.12 -0.60
C SER A 235 17.64 20.23 -1.05
N LYS A 236 17.43 18.91 -1.15
CA LYS A 236 18.44 17.93 -1.60
C LYS A 236 18.33 17.52 -3.06
N LYS A 237 17.37 18.07 -3.81
CA LYS A 237 17.15 17.74 -5.23
C LYS A 237 17.17 19.01 -6.07
N THR A 238 17.65 18.89 -7.29
CA THR A 238 17.71 19.97 -8.27
C THR A 238 16.71 19.72 -9.40
N PHE A 239 16.45 20.76 -10.19
CA PHE A 239 15.67 20.61 -11.41
C PHE A 239 16.38 19.69 -12.41
N GLU A 240 17.71 19.78 -12.48
CA GLU A 240 18.55 18.91 -13.31
C GLU A 240 18.37 17.43 -12.94
N ASP A 241 18.38 17.10 -11.64
CA ASP A 241 18.13 15.71 -11.19
C ASP A 241 16.75 15.20 -11.64
N TRP A 242 15.72 16.06 -11.52
CA TRP A 242 14.37 15.73 -11.97
C TRP A 242 14.34 15.55 -13.49
N TYR A 243 15.02 16.41 -14.25
CA TYR A 243 15.04 16.39 -15.71
C TYR A 243 15.74 15.13 -16.25
N GLU A 244 16.83 14.70 -15.62
CA GLU A 244 17.51 13.44 -15.95
C GLU A 244 16.58 12.23 -15.77
N GLU A 245 15.82 12.19 -14.66
CA GLU A 245 14.81 11.15 -14.44
C GLU A 245 13.67 11.24 -15.47
N ALA A 246 13.21 12.46 -15.80
CA ALA A 246 12.17 12.67 -16.80
C ALA A 246 12.58 12.21 -18.21
N LEU A 247 13.86 12.38 -18.59
CA LEU A 247 14.40 11.84 -19.84
C LEU A 247 14.50 10.31 -19.78
N LYS A 248 15.11 9.78 -18.72
CA LYS A 248 15.33 8.35 -18.52
C LYS A 248 14.04 7.54 -18.59
N TRP A 249 12.98 8.06 -17.97
CA TRP A 249 11.67 7.39 -17.89
C TRP A 249 10.65 7.96 -18.88
N ASN A 250 11.08 8.80 -19.82
CA ASN A 250 10.26 9.37 -20.88
C ASN A 250 8.98 10.09 -20.39
N TRP A 251 9.05 10.86 -19.30
CA TRP A 251 7.93 11.64 -18.77
C TRP A 251 7.62 12.89 -19.61
N ILE A 252 8.59 13.34 -20.38
CA ILE A 252 8.50 14.49 -21.29
C ILE A 252 8.67 14.03 -22.74
N LYS A 253 8.13 14.81 -23.67
CA LYS A 253 8.34 14.62 -25.10
C LYS A 253 9.66 15.27 -25.49
N THR A 254 10.61 14.48 -25.96
CA THR A 254 11.80 15.00 -26.63
C THR A 254 11.41 15.45 -28.03
N LYS A 255 11.90 16.62 -28.46
CA LYS A 255 11.85 16.96 -29.89
C LYS A 255 12.88 16.08 -30.59
N ASP A 256 12.45 15.33 -31.60
CA ASP A 256 13.35 14.70 -32.57
C ASP A 256 14.18 15.76 -33.32
#